data_AF-A0A183C588-F1
#
_entry.id   AF-A0A183C588-F1
#
_cell.length_a   1.000
_cell.length_b   1.000
_cell.length_c   1.000
_cell.angle_alpha   90.00
_cell.angle_beta   90.00
_cell.angle_gamma   90.00
#
_symmetry.space_group_name_H-M   'P 1'
#
loop_
_entity.id
_entity.type
_entity.pdbx_description
1 polymer ?
#
loop_
_entity_poly.entity_id
_entity_poly.type
_entity_poly.pdbx_seq_one_letter_code
_entity_poly.pdbx_strand_id
1 'polypeptide(L)'
;MYNFWPNHWWNRKEVKSIKLNGQMLLLEDPRVEYNKTSFPTIKLPKFWPIAVFREHSTFLFRVQLLNPSRGLKIIFSDKATFDEKTNQTAFVVHVVDLKRVELGVYYGGRAHPEQANRKDSSFKAGNAYEFFISVSKSFYGIRLNGENLFENYANSMPFCDIKFVRVEGDAVLLEEPERHGPPPEKHNFLQY
;
A
#
# COMPACT_ATOMS: atom_id res chain seq x y z
N MET A 1 -1.80 23.65 3.95
CA MET A 1 -2.88 23.03 3.14
C MET A 1 -2.83 23.67 1.77
N TYR A 2 -2.32 22.96 0.76
CA TYR A 2 -2.29 23.49 -0.60
C TYR A 2 -3.63 23.15 -1.27
N ASN A 3 -4.41 24.19 -1.55
CA ASN A 3 -5.67 24.06 -2.27
C ASN A 3 -5.37 23.69 -3.72
N PHE A 4 -5.83 22.52 -4.14
CA PHE A 4 -5.66 21.97 -5.50
C PHE A 4 -6.47 22.73 -6.56
N TRP A 5 -7.30 23.71 -6.16
CA TRP A 5 -8.25 24.39 -7.03
C TRP A 5 -8.09 25.92 -6.94
N PRO A 6 -8.00 26.64 -8.06
CA PRO A 6 -7.98 28.11 -8.06
C PRO A 6 -9.25 28.70 -7.43
N ASN A 7 -9.09 29.70 -6.56
CA ASN A 7 -10.19 30.32 -5.79
C ASN A 7 -11.32 30.91 -6.65
N HIS A 8 -11.10 31.16 -7.94
CA HIS A 8 -12.09 31.75 -8.85
C HIS A 8 -13.04 30.72 -9.49
N TRP A 9 -12.78 29.42 -9.37
CA TRP A 9 -13.66 28.38 -9.95
C TRP A 9 -15.01 28.26 -9.21
N TRP A 10 -15.08 28.80 -7.99
CA TRP A 10 -16.28 28.82 -7.15
C TRP A 10 -17.00 30.18 -7.14
N ASN A 11 -16.80 31.03 -8.15
CA ASN A 11 -17.68 32.18 -8.36
C ASN A 11 -19.07 31.66 -8.77
N ARG A 12 -19.85 31.25 -7.75
CA ARG A 12 -21.24 30.81 -7.84
C ARG A 12 -22.08 31.99 -8.32
N LYS A 13 -22.23 32.13 -9.63
CA LYS A 13 -23.56 32.51 -10.14
C LYS A 13 -24.43 31.28 -9.95
N GLU A 14 -25.53 31.41 -9.21
CA GLU A 14 -26.48 30.31 -8.99
C GLU A 14 -27.00 29.80 -10.34
N VAL A 15 -26.46 28.67 -10.80
CA VAL A 15 -26.98 27.95 -11.96
C VAL A 15 -28.15 27.13 -11.45
N LYS A 16 -29.37 27.65 -11.60
CA LYS A 16 -30.60 27.02 -11.06
C LYS A 16 -31.04 25.77 -11.82
N SER A 17 -30.55 25.51 -13.03
CA SER A 17 -30.63 24.20 -13.69
C SER A 17 -29.72 24.15 -14.91
N ILE A 18 -29.19 22.96 -15.20
CA ILE A 18 -28.47 22.63 -16.43
C ILE A 18 -29.39 21.71 -17.24
N LYS A 19 -29.83 22.14 -18.42
CA LYS A 19 -30.51 21.27 -19.41
C LYS A 19 -29.48 20.70 -20.37
N LEU A 20 -29.28 19.39 -20.32
CA LEU A 20 -28.41 18.67 -21.25
C LEU A 20 -29.23 18.26 -22.49
N ASN A 21 -29.07 18.97 -23.60
CA ASN A 21 -29.74 18.66 -24.87
C ASN A 21 -28.98 17.62 -25.70
N GLY A 22 -28.63 16.47 -25.11
CA GLY A 22 -28.13 15.31 -25.85
C GLY A 22 -26.77 15.47 -26.58
N GLN A 23 -26.07 16.59 -26.41
CA GLN A 23 -24.69 16.75 -26.86
C GLN A 23 -23.76 16.60 -25.65
N MET A 24 -22.93 15.55 -25.67
CA MET A 24 -21.77 15.44 -24.80
C MET A 24 -20.86 16.65 -25.06
N LEU A 25 -20.72 17.53 -24.07
CA LEU A 25 -19.62 18.48 -24.03
C LEU A 25 -18.33 17.65 -23.83
N LEU A 26 -17.61 17.38 -24.92
CA LEU A 26 -16.17 17.11 -24.82
C LEU A 26 -15.54 18.43 -24.36
N LEU A 27 -15.41 18.60 -23.05
CA LEU A 27 -14.43 19.53 -22.51
C LEU A 27 -13.08 19.04 -23.02
N GLU A 28 -12.36 19.88 -23.78
CA GLU A 28 -10.98 19.58 -24.15
C GLU A 28 -10.23 19.16 -22.87
N ASP A 29 -9.57 18.01 -22.92
CA ASP A 29 -8.76 17.53 -21.80
C ASP A 29 -7.89 18.70 -21.36
N PRO A 30 -7.99 19.16 -20.10
CA PRO A 30 -7.12 20.21 -19.62
C PRO A 30 -5.71 19.68 -19.84
N ARG A 31 -4.98 20.29 -20.78
CA ARG A 31 -3.58 20.02 -21.01
C ARG A 31 -2.87 20.43 -19.74
N VAL A 32 -2.79 19.49 -18.81
CA VAL A 32 -1.92 19.59 -17.65
C VAL A 32 -0.54 19.67 -18.27
N GLU A 33 0.01 20.88 -18.31
CA GLU A 33 1.44 21.05 -18.48
C GLU A 33 2.08 20.28 -17.32
N TYR A 34 2.49 19.05 -17.60
CA TYR A 34 3.27 18.23 -16.69
C TYR A 34 4.60 18.94 -16.51
N ASN A 35 4.63 19.94 -15.64
CA ASN A 35 5.85 20.38 -15.00
C ASN A 35 6.35 19.14 -14.26
N LYS A 36 7.34 18.50 -14.89
CA LYS A 36 8.04 17.30 -14.45
C LYS A 36 8.88 17.64 -13.22
N THR A 37 8.22 18.10 -12.17
CA THR A 37 8.75 18.16 -10.82
C THR A 37 8.88 16.70 -10.44
N SER A 38 10.10 16.18 -10.55
CA SER A 38 10.44 14.82 -10.11
C SER A 38 9.80 14.61 -8.74
N PHE A 39 8.86 13.67 -8.65
CA PHE A 39 8.29 13.31 -7.35
C PHE A 39 9.45 12.96 -6.42
N PRO A 40 9.47 13.47 -5.18
CA PRO A 40 10.54 13.18 -4.24
C PRO A 40 10.55 11.67 -3.99
N THR A 41 11.53 11.00 -4.59
CA THR A 41 11.66 9.55 -4.51
C THR A 41 12.40 9.20 -3.23
N ILE A 42 11.79 8.36 -2.40
CA ILE A 42 12.39 7.91 -1.15
C ILE A 42 13.29 6.72 -1.44
N LYS A 43 14.59 6.86 -1.14
CA LYS A 43 15.56 5.77 -1.27
C LYS A 43 15.31 4.69 -0.21
N LEU A 44 15.41 3.44 -0.65
CA LEU A 44 15.33 2.25 0.21
C LEU A 44 16.74 1.86 0.74
N PRO A 45 16.84 1.15 1.88
CA PRO A 45 15.74 0.69 2.73
C PRO A 45 15.13 1.84 3.56
N LYS A 46 13.82 1.75 3.79
CA LYS A 46 13.10 2.71 4.63
C LYS A 46 12.22 1.96 5.63
N PHE A 47 12.09 2.55 6.81
CA PHE A 47 11.53 1.94 8.00
C PHE A 47 10.52 2.90 8.64
N TRP A 48 9.44 2.33 9.17
CA TRP A 48 8.43 3.07 9.92
C TRP A 48 7.94 2.27 11.13
N PRO A 49 7.82 2.91 12.31
CA PRO A 49 7.06 2.35 13.41
C PRO A 49 5.57 2.35 13.08
N ILE A 50 4.88 1.30 13.53
CA ILE A 50 3.42 1.16 13.46
C ILE A 50 2.91 1.29 14.90
N ALA A 51 2.10 2.31 15.15
CA ALA A 51 1.51 2.53 16.47
C ALA A 51 0.42 1.49 16.78
N VAL A 52 -0.39 1.14 15.77
CA VAL A 52 -1.49 0.18 15.89
C VAL A 52 -1.58 -0.63 14.61
N PHE A 53 -1.39 -1.94 14.71
CA PHE A 53 -1.70 -2.91 13.67
C PHE A 53 -2.84 -3.78 14.21
N ARG A 54 -4.06 -3.64 13.67
CA ARG A 54 -5.25 -4.43 14.04
C ARG A 54 -6.27 -4.46 12.90
N GLU A 55 -7.39 -5.15 13.10
CA GLU A 55 -8.49 -5.20 12.11
C GLU A 55 -8.85 -3.80 11.57
N HIS A 56 -9.10 -3.72 10.26
CA HIS A 56 -9.33 -2.49 9.48
C HIS A 56 -8.12 -1.57 9.27
N SER A 57 -6.92 -1.98 9.69
CA SER A 57 -5.72 -1.23 9.31
C SER A 57 -5.45 -1.39 7.82
N THR A 58 -5.07 -0.30 7.15
CA THR A 58 -4.68 -0.33 5.74
C THR A 58 -3.35 0.37 5.52
N PHE A 59 -2.59 -0.18 4.57
CA PHE A 59 -1.28 0.30 4.19
C PHE A 59 -1.23 0.40 2.67
N LEU A 60 -0.85 1.57 2.16
CA LEU A 60 -0.67 1.82 0.73
C LEU A 60 0.79 2.12 0.44
N PHE A 61 1.39 1.36 -0.48
CA PHE A 61 2.75 1.59 -0.94
C PHE A 61 2.74 1.82 -2.45
N ARG A 62 3.19 3.00 -2.89
CA ARG A 62 3.45 3.28 -4.30
C ARG A 62 4.95 3.20 -4.56
N VAL A 63 5.35 2.18 -5.31
CA VAL A 63 6.75 1.86 -5.59
C VAL A 63 7.01 1.84 -7.08
N GLN A 64 8.21 2.22 -7.49
CA GLN A 64 8.71 2.01 -8.84
C GLN A 64 9.87 1.02 -8.79
N LEU A 65 9.74 -0.10 -9.48
CA LEU A 65 10.77 -1.14 -9.50
C LEU A 65 11.91 -0.70 -10.41
N LEU A 66 13.14 -0.61 -9.89
CA LEU A 66 14.31 -0.26 -10.68
C LEU A 66 14.90 -1.51 -11.34
N ASN A 67 15.11 -2.56 -10.54
CA ASN A 67 15.57 -3.85 -11.00
C ASN A 67 14.78 -5.01 -10.36
N PRO A 68 13.72 -5.47 -11.01
CA PRO A 68 12.84 -6.52 -10.48
C PRO A 68 13.56 -7.86 -10.27
N SER A 69 14.72 -8.10 -10.89
CA SER A 69 15.54 -9.30 -10.67
C SER A 69 16.24 -9.33 -9.31
N ARG A 70 16.32 -8.17 -8.63
CA ARG A 70 16.87 -8.04 -7.26
C ARG A 70 15.78 -7.97 -6.19
N GLY A 71 14.53 -8.00 -6.63
CA GLY A 71 13.34 -8.08 -5.81
C GLY A 71 13.02 -6.84 -4.98
N LEU A 72 11.80 -6.85 -4.44
CA LEU A 72 11.26 -5.87 -3.49
C LEU A 72 10.66 -6.64 -2.32
N LYS A 73 11.00 -6.27 -1.09
CA LYS A 73 10.41 -6.82 0.12
C LYS A 73 9.69 -5.71 0.90
N ILE A 74 8.43 -5.98 1.23
CA ILE A 74 7.66 -5.22 2.22
C ILE A 74 7.50 -6.14 3.43
N ILE A 75 8.10 -5.74 4.55
CA ILE A 75 8.29 -6.57 5.73
C ILE A 75 7.55 -5.92 6.90
N PHE A 76 6.63 -6.66 7.50
CA PHE A 76 5.96 -6.31 8.74
C PHE A 76 6.52 -7.19 9.85
N SER A 77 7.05 -6.60 10.92
CA SER A 77 7.80 -7.34 11.94
C SER A 77 7.61 -6.80 13.35
N ASP A 78 7.95 -7.64 14.33
CA ASP A 78 7.97 -7.29 15.76
C ASP A 78 9.16 -6.40 16.15
N LYS A 79 10.23 -6.43 15.35
CA LYS A 79 11.46 -5.65 15.54
C LYS A 79 11.78 -4.78 14.33
N ALA A 80 12.55 -3.73 14.56
CA ALA A 80 12.96 -2.78 13.52
C ALA A 80 13.89 -3.40 12.45
N THR A 81 14.71 -4.36 12.86
CA THR A 81 15.52 -5.17 11.96
C THR A 81 14.86 -6.51 11.77
N PHE A 82 14.71 -6.94 10.52
CA PHE A 82 14.34 -8.31 10.16
C PHE A 82 15.54 -9.04 9.56
N ASP A 83 15.91 -10.18 10.11
CA ASP A 83 16.78 -11.16 9.47
C ASP A 83 16.10 -12.53 9.53
N GLU A 84 15.93 -13.15 8.36
CA GLU A 84 15.30 -14.46 8.19
C GLU A 84 15.94 -15.55 9.08
N LYS A 85 17.20 -15.38 9.50
CA LYS A 85 17.91 -16.31 10.38
C LYS A 85 17.77 -16.02 11.87
N THR A 86 17.21 -14.88 12.23
CA THR A 86 17.05 -14.47 13.64
C THR A 86 15.67 -14.85 14.15
N ASN A 87 15.55 -15.08 15.46
CA ASN A 87 14.28 -15.42 16.14
C ASN A 87 13.28 -14.24 16.13
N GLN A 88 12.82 -13.87 14.95
CA GLN A 88 11.92 -12.75 14.70
C GLN A 88 10.70 -13.25 13.97
N THR A 89 9.58 -12.60 14.25
CA THR A 89 8.31 -12.92 13.62
C THR A 89 8.01 -11.85 12.60
N ALA A 90 7.77 -12.26 11.36
CA ALA A 90 7.54 -11.31 10.28
C ALA A 90 6.57 -11.86 9.23
N PHE A 91 5.80 -10.94 8.67
CA PHE A 91 5.02 -11.13 7.47
C PHE A 91 5.71 -10.37 6.33
N VAL A 92 6.02 -11.09 5.24
CA VAL A 92 6.86 -10.58 4.16
C VAL A 92 6.14 -10.74 2.83
N VAL A 93 5.90 -9.61 2.16
CA VAL A 93 5.51 -9.58 0.75
C VAL A 93 6.79 -9.41 -0.07
N HIS A 94 7.14 -10.40 -0.87
CA HIS A 94 8.38 -10.44 -1.63
C HIS A 94 8.10 -10.55 -3.13
N VAL A 95 8.38 -9.51 -3.89
CA VAL A 95 8.50 -9.61 -5.34
C VAL A 95 9.87 -10.20 -5.62
N VAL A 96 9.94 -11.47 -6.04
CA VAL A 96 11.23 -12.17 -6.22
C VAL A 96 11.85 -11.83 -7.57
N ASP A 97 10.99 -11.78 -8.59
CA ASP A 97 11.36 -11.59 -9.98
C ASP A 97 10.18 -10.95 -10.74
N LEU A 98 10.37 -10.71 -12.04
CA LEU A 98 9.36 -10.14 -12.94
C LEU A 98 8.08 -10.98 -13.08
N LYS A 99 8.04 -12.18 -12.49
CA LYS A 99 7.01 -13.18 -12.72
C LYS A 99 6.41 -13.72 -11.44
N ARG A 100 6.88 -13.31 -10.25
CA ARG A 100 6.50 -13.98 -9.01
C ARG A 100 6.50 -13.04 -7.81
N VAL A 101 5.39 -13.09 -7.09
CA VAL A 101 5.28 -12.56 -5.73
C VAL A 101 5.10 -13.73 -4.77
N GLU A 102 5.89 -13.72 -3.70
CA GLU A 102 5.83 -14.66 -2.60
C GLU A 102 5.32 -13.94 -1.36
N LEU A 103 4.51 -14.65 -0.60
CA LEU A 103 4.01 -14.24 0.69
C LEU A 103 4.50 -15.23 1.73
N GLY A 104 5.39 -14.76 2.59
CA GLY A 104 6.02 -15.56 3.63
C GLY A 104 5.62 -15.06 5.02
N VAL A 105 5.35 -16.01 5.92
CA VAL A 105 5.27 -15.74 7.35
C VAL A 105 6.41 -16.47 8.03
N TYR A 106 7.12 -15.77 8.91
CA TYR A 106 8.22 -16.30 9.69
C TYR A 106 7.81 -16.24 11.15
N TYR A 107 7.98 -17.35 11.87
CA TYR A 107 7.78 -17.43 13.32
C TYR A 107 9.10 -17.80 13.98
N GLY A 108 9.66 -16.89 14.77
CA GLY A 108 10.93 -17.12 15.44
C GLY A 108 12.04 -17.54 14.47
N GLY A 109 12.16 -16.87 13.32
CA GLY A 109 13.20 -17.14 12.32
C GLY A 109 12.99 -18.41 11.49
N ARG A 110 11.84 -19.07 11.62
CA ARG A 110 11.48 -20.21 10.77
C ARG A 110 10.35 -19.82 9.84
N ALA A 111 10.56 -20.02 8.54
CA ALA A 111 9.49 -19.88 7.56
C ALA A 111 8.37 -20.87 7.89
N HIS A 112 7.14 -20.37 7.92
CA HIS A 112 5.95 -21.19 7.99
C HIS A 112 5.85 -22.02 6.69
N PRO A 113 5.49 -23.32 6.76
CA PRO A 113 5.48 -24.21 5.59
C PRO A 113 4.53 -23.76 4.48
N GLU A 114 3.47 -23.04 4.84
CA GLU A 114 2.48 -22.52 3.91
C GLU A 114 2.84 -21.11 3.42
N GLN A 115 3.88 -21.02 2.60
CA GLN A 115 4.14 -19.80 1.81
C GLN A 115 3.19 -19.75 0.62
N ALA A 116 2.53 -18.61 0.40
CA ALA A 116 1.70 -18.42 -0.78
C ALA A 116 2.53 -17.80 -1.90
N ASN A 117 2.54 -18.46 -3.05
CA ASN A 117 3.27 -18.01 -4.22
C ASN A 117 2.28 -17.74 -5.35
N ARG A 118 2.34 -16.53 -5.91
CA ARG A 118 1.55 -16.17 -7.09
C ARG A 118 2.47 -15.83 -8.23
N LYS A 119 2.27 -16.52 -9.36
CA LYS A 119 2.91 -16.13 -10.61
C LYS A 119 2.14 -14.94 -11.18
N ASP A 120 2.84 -13.84 -11.37
CA ASP A 120 2.31 -12.62 -11.93
C ASP A 120 3.37 -12.03 -12.87
N SER A 121 3.12 -12.13 -14.18
CA SER A 121 4.03 -11.66 -15.23
C SER A 121 3.88 -10.18 -15.56
N SER A 122 3.11 -9.42 -14.77
CA SER A 122 2.83 -8.00 -15.03
C SER A 122 3.96 -7.06 -14.59
N PHE A 123 4.93 -7.55 -13.81
CA PHE A 123 6.05 -6.74 -13.38
C PHE A 123 6.97 -6.39 -14.56
N LYS A 124 7.44 -5.15 -14.58
CA LYS A 124 8.40 -4.59 -15.55
C LYS A 124 9.27 -3.57 -14.83
N ALA A 125 10.55 -3.56 -15.17
CA ALA A 125 11.48 -2.55 -14.68
C ALA A 125 11.05 -1.15 -15.14
N GLY A 126 11.19 -0.16 -14.27
CA GLY A 126 10.80 1.22 -14.51
C GLY A 126 9.31 1.51 -14.33
N ASN A 127 8.46 0.50 -14.15
CA ASN A 127 7.03 0.71 -13.92
C ASN A 127 6.73 0.97 -12.44
N ALA A 128 5.69 1.77 -12.22
CA ALA A 128 5.10 2.01 -10.92
C ALA A 128 4.05 0.95 -10.58
N TYR A 129 3.99 0.58 -9.31
CA TYR A 129 3.08 -0.40 -8.75
C TYR A 129 2.50 0.10 -7.44
N GLU A 130 1.23 -0.20 -7.21
CA GLU A 130 0.51 0.13 -5.99
C GLU A 130 0.22 -1.16 -5.22
N PHE A 131 0.82 -1.30 -4.04
CA PHE A 131 0.51 -2.36 -3.09
C PHE A 131 -0.45 -1.82 -2.05
N PHE A 132 -1.66 -2.38 -2.01
CA PHE A 132 -2.63 -2.10 -0.97
C PHE A 132 -2.78 -3.32 -0.07
N ILE A 133 -2.46 -3.15 1.21
CA ILE A 133 -2.51 -4.21 2.22
C ILE A 133 -3.59 -3.83 3.22
N SER A 134 -4.60 -4.70 3.35
CA SER A 134 -5.70 -4.54 4.30
C SER A 134 -5.69 -5.67 5.33
N VAL A 135 -5.85 -5.30 6.59
CA VAL A 135 -5.91 -6.24 7.71
C VAL A 135 -7.37 -6.51 8.08
N SER A 136 -7.78 -7.77 7.98
CA SER A 136 -9.08 -8.26 8.46
C SER A 136 -8.90 -9.11 9.71
N LYS A 137 -9.98 -9.44 10.41
CA LYS A 137 -9.95 -10.21 11.68
C LYS A 137 -9.11 -11.49 11.66
N SER A 138 -9.07 -12.19 10.52
CA SER A 138 -8.45 -13.51 10.41
C SER A 138 -7.54 -13.68 9.19
N PHE A 139 -7.34 -12.63 8.39
CA PHE A 139 -6.57 -12.73 7.17
C PHE A 139 -6.02 -11.39 6.70
N TYR A 140 -5.01 -11.47 5.84
CA TYR A 140 -4.49 -10.34 5.09
C TYR A 140 -5.06 -10.33 3.67
N GLY A 141 -5.53 -9.16 3.25
CA GLY A 141 -5.88 -8.89 1.85
C GLY A 141 -4.76 -8.08 1.21
N ILE A 142 -4.26 -8.53 0.07
CA ILE A 142 -3.21 -7.82 -0.68
C ILE A 142 -3.72 -7.60 -2.09
N ARG A 143 -3.71 -6.34 -2.52
CA ARG A 143 -4.02 -5.93 -3.89
C ARG A 143 -2.81 -5.30 -4.54
N LEU A 144 -2.64 -5.59 -5.82
CA LEU A 144 -1.64 -5.00 -6.69
C LEU A 144 -2.37 -4.24 -7.79
N ASN A 145 -2.15 -2.92 -7.88
CA ASN A 145 -2.81 -2.05 -8.88
C ASN A 145 -4.34 -2.21 -8.89
N GLY A 146 -4.95 -2.39 -7.71
CA GLY A 146 -6.38 -2.61 -7.55
C GLY A 146 -6.86 -4.05 -7.76
N GLU A 147 -6.05 -4.92 -8.36
CA GLU A 147 -6.39 -6.34 -8.54
C GLU A 147 -6.01 -7.16 -7.30
N ASN A 148 -6.85 -8.12 -6.92
CA ASN A 148 -6.58 -9.01 -5.81
C ASN A 148 -5.37 -9.90 -6.13
N LEU A 149 -4.30 -9.78 -5.34
CA LEU A 149 -3.09 -10.59 -5.43
C LEU A 149 -3.15 -11.78 -4.47
N PHE A 150 -3.54 -11.54 -3.21
CA PHE A 150 -3.80 -12.59 -2.23
C PHE A 150 -5.09 -12.25 -1.48
N GLU A 151 -6.11 -13.09 -1.63
CA GLU A 151 -7.37 -12.99 -0.89
C GLU A 151 -7.36 -13.99 0.26
N ASN A 152 -7.83 -13.56 1.43
CA ASN A 152 -8.08 -14.42 2.59
C ASN A 152 -6.87 -15.25 3.05
N TYR A 153 -5.66 -14.69 2.98
CA TYR A 153 -4.48 -15.38 3.50
C TYR A 153 -4.58 -15.48 5.02
N ALA A 154 -5.00 -16.66 5.50
CA ALA A 154 -5.40 -16.91 6.88
C ALA A 154 -4.23 -17.15 7.85
N ASN A 155 -3.01 -17.34 7.32
CA ASN A 155 -1.79 -17.37 8.12
C ASN A 155 -1.45 -15.95 8.60
N SER A 156 -2.21 -15.52 9.61
CA SER A 156 -2.09 -14.23 10.24
C SER A 156 -1.19 -14.35 11.46
N MET A 157 -0.04 -13.67 11.41
CA MET A 157 0.68 -13.30 12.62
C MET A 157 -0.28 -12.55 13.56
N PRO A 158 -0.23 -12.78 14.89
CA PRO A 158 -1.04 -12.02 15.83
C PRO A 158 -0.78 -10.52 15.63
N PHE A 159 -1.85 -9.73 15.43
CA PHE A 159 -1.70 -8.32 15.08
C PHE A 159 -0.90 -7.52 16.12
N CYS A 160 -0.98 -7.93 17.40
CA CYS A 160 -0.25 -7.33 18.51
C CYS A 160 1.28 -7.46 18.41
N ASP A 161 1.77 -8.40 17.61
CA ASP A 161 3.19 -8.65 17.49
C ASP A 161 3.82 -7.78 16.40
N ILE A 162 3.04 -7.19 15.48
CA ILE A 162 3.56 -6.34 14.41
C ILE A 162 3.71 -4.90 14.91
N LYS A 163 4.95 -4.41 14.94
CA LYS A 163 5.30 -3.07 15.45
C LYS A 163 5.99 -2.20 14.42
N PHE A 164 6.49 -2.79 13.35
CA PHE A 164 7.28 -2.09 12.35
C PHE A 164 6.92 -2.54 10.95
N VAL A 165 7.01 -1.60 10.00
CA VAL A 165 7.06 -1.92 8.57
C VAL A 165 8.33 -1.38 7.96
N ARG A 166 8.93 -2.18 7.09
CA ARG A 166 10.14 -1.87 6.34
C ARG A 166 9.94 -2.21 4.88
N VAL A 167 10.45 -1.35 4.01
CA VAL A 167 10.52 -1.60 2.58
C VAL A 167 11.99 -1.63 2.18
N GLU A 168 12.39 -2.66 1.43
CA GLU A 168 13.77 -2.83 0.95
C GLU A 168 13.81 -3.54 -0.40
N GLY A 169 14.94 -3.45 -1.09
CA GLY A 169 15.13 -4.01 -2.43
C GLY A 169 15.48 -2.95 -3.46
N ASP A 170 15.51 -3.35 -4.72
CA ASP A 170 15.92 -2.49 -5.84
C ASP A 170 14.72 -1.76 -6.45
N ALA A 171 14.15 -0.86 -5.63
CA ALA A 171 12.99 -0.05 -5.96
C ALA A 171 13.11 1.33 -5.31
N VAL A 172 12.26 2.25 -5.75
CA VAL A 172 12.08 3.56 -5.14
C VAL A 172 10.64 3.73 -4.70
N LEU A 173 10.45 4.33 -3.53
CA LEU A 173 9.12 4.73 -3.08
C LEU A 173 8.78 6.09 -3.71
N LEU A 174 7.61 6.18 -4.32
CA LEU A 174 7.15 7.38 -4.99
C LEU A 174 6.60 8.42 -4.00
N GLU A 175 6.19 7.98 -2.82
CA GLU A 175 5.66 8.80 -1.73
C GLU A 175 5.82 8.09 -0.38
N GLU A 176 5.54 8.80 0.72
CA GLU A 176 5.41 8.14 2.03
C GLU A 176 4.18 7.24 2.05
N PRO A 177 4.27 6.04 2.63
CA PRO A 177 3.15 5.11 2.64
C PRO A 177 1.99 5.67 3.47
N GLU A 178 0.80 5.65 2.89
CA GLU A 178 -0.43 5.96 3.62
C GLU A 178 -0.71 4.83 4.60
N ARG A 179 -0.91 5.20 5.86
CA ARG A 179 -1.10 4.26 6.97
C ARG A 179 -2.33 4.69 7.72
N HIS A 180 -3.44 4.00 7.47
CA HIS A 180 -4.66 4.25 8.21
C HIS A 180 -4.75 3.23 9.34
N GLY A 181 -4.61 3.74 10.56
CA GLY A 181 -5.09 3.02 11.73
C GLY A 181 -6.61 2.86 11.64
N PRO A 182 -7.18 1.85 12.30
CA PRO A 182 -8.62 1.66 12.27
C PRO A 182 -9.35 2.86 12.89
N PRO A 183 -10.60 3.09 12.47
CA PRO A 183 -11.40 4.16 13.02
C PRO A 183 -11.49 4.03 14.55
N PRO A 184 -11.49 5.16 15.28
CA PRO A 184 -11.69 5.12 16.73
C PRO A 184 -13.00 4.41 17.03
N GLU A 185 -12.95 3.47 17.98
CA GLU A 185 -14.13 2.74 18.43
C GLU A 185 -15.15 3.75 18.94
N LYS A 186 -16.33 3.78 18.30
CA LYS A 186 -17.48 4.49 18.85
C LYS A 186 -17.77 3.84 20.21
N HIS A 187 -17.34 4.51 21.28
CA HIS A 187 -17.77 4.15 22.62
C HIS A 187 -19.27 4.40 22.65
N ASN A 188 -20.05 3.35 22.46
CA ASN A 188 -21.45 3.36 22.82
C ASN A 188 -21.47 3.51 24.34
N PHE A 189 -21.56 4.75 24.81
CA PHE A 189 -22.01 5.04 26.16
C PHE A 189 -23.44 4.51 26.25
N LEU A 190 -23.58 3.25 26.66
CA LEU A 190 -24.82 2.77 27.22
C LEU A 190 -25.02 3.57 28.50
N GLN A 191 -25.84 4.61 28.39
CA GLN A 191 -26.42 5.29 29.54
C GLN A 191 -27.25 4.23 30.29
N TYR A 192 -26.86 3.99 31.54
CA TYR A 192 -27.60 3.18 32.49
C TYR A 192 -28.96 3.82 32.82
#